data_AF-A0A562PEH2-F1
#
_entry.id   AF-A0A562PEH2-F1
#
_cell.length_a   1.000
_cell.length_b   1.000
_cell.length_c   1.000
_cell.angle_alpha   90.00
_cell.angle_beta   90.00
_cell.angle_gamma   90.00
#
_symmetry.space_group_name_H-M   'P 1'
#
loop_
_entity.id
_entity.type
_entity.pdbx_description
1 polymer ?
#
loop_
_entity_poly.entity_id
_entity_poly.type
_entity_poly.pdbx_seq_one_letter_code
_entity_poly.pdbx_strand_id
1 'polypeptide(L)'
;MTQEHVVESRETLNAQVLDMHRALTSLADKLGALDMYNQRIEACTDPELKLVMSSQRDATRKHVAMLLEWARRRDPKLDKELREALFKAGPIAAQYHYDENM
;
A
#
# COMPACT_ATOMS: atom_id res chain seq x y z
N MET A 1 9.87 12.86 0.04
CA MET A 1 9.30 13.10 -1.31
C MET A 1 7.91 12.49 -1.31
N THR A 2 6.86 13.31 -1.28
CA THR A 2 5.49 12.80 -1.45
C THR A 2 5.33 12.37 -2.91
N GLN A 3 4.83 11.16 -3.17
CA GLN A 3 4.52 10.66 -4.51
C GLN A 3 3.24 11.31 -5.08
N GLU A 4 2.97 12.57 -4.74
CA GLU A 4 1.77 13.30 -5.17
C GLU A 4 1.82 13.72 -6.63
N HIS A 5 3.01 13.74 -7.24
CA HIS A 5 3.21 14.28 -8.57
C HIS A 5 3.35 13.18 -9.62
N VAL A 6 2.60 13.34 -10.70
CA VAL A 6 2.84 12.63 -11.97
C VAL A 6 4.21 13.08 -12.49
N VAL A 7 5.09 12.12 -12.77
CA VAL A 7 6.48 12.39 -13.19
C VAL A 7 6.56 12.87 -14.65
N GLU A 8 5.74 12.29 -15.52
CA GLU A 8 5.65 12.67 -16.93
C GLU A 8 4.54 13.70 -17.19
N SER A 9 4.60 14.39 -18.32
CA SER A 9 3.51 15.30 -18.72
C SER A 9 2.17 14.56 -18.76
N ARG A 10 1.13 15.12 -18.15
CA ARG A 10 -0.21 14.50 -18.13
C ARG A 10 -0.78 14.29 -19.52
N GLU A 11 -0.42 15.13 -20.48
CA GLU A 11 -0.87 15.06 -21.87
C GLU A 11 -0.29 13.85 -22.61
N THR A 12 0.84 13.29 -22.15
CA THR A 12 1.47 12.11 -22.74
C THR A 12 0.98 10.80 -22.12
N LEU A 13 0.14 10.87 -21.08
CA LEU A 13 -0.36 9.71 -20.35
C LEU A 13 -1.83 9.45 -20.67
N ASN A 14 -2.16 8.18 -20.89
CA ASN A 14 -3.54 7.77 -21.07
C ASN A 14 -4.30 7.68 -19.73
N ALA A 15 -5.63 7.62 -19.81
CA ALA A 15 -6.50 7.57 -18.63
C ALA A 15 -6.21 6.39 -17.69
N GLN A 16 -5.86 5.22 -18.24
CA GLN A 16 -5.55 4.02 -17.45
C GLN A 16 -4.31 4.24 -16.58
N VAL A 17 -3.24 4.82 -17.14
CA VAL A 17 -2.02 5.12 -16.38
C VAL A 17 -2.30 6.17 -15.31
N LEU A 18 -3.05 7.22 -15.63
CA LEU A 18 -3.42 8.26 -14.68
C LEU A 18 -4.29 7.71 -13.54
N ASP A 19 -5.23 6.81 -13.81
CA ASP A 19 -6.05 6.19 -12.77
C ASP A 19 -5.24 5.22 -11.91
N MET A 20 -4.32 4.45 -12.50
CA MET A 20 -3.38 3.63 -11.75
C MET A 20 -2.50 4.47 -10.83
N HIS A 21 -1.95 5.59 -11.32
CA HIS A 21 -1.19 6.53 -10.50
C HIS A 21 -2.01 7.03 -9.31
N ARG A 22 -3.27 7.47 -9.51
CA ARG A 22 -4.16 7.90 -8.42
C ARG A 22 -4.34 6.80 -7.37
N ALA A 23 -4.56 5.56 -7.79
CA ALA A 23 -4.75 4.42 -6.90
C ALA A 23 -3.46 4.09 -6.10
N LEU A 24 -2.31 4.08 -6.77
CA LEU A 24 -1.02 3.76 -6.15
C LEU A 24 -0.55 4.86 -5.19
N THR A 25 -0.67 6.14 -5.56
CA THR A 25 -0.37 7.24 -4.63
C THR A 25 -1.30 7.22 -3.42
N SER A 26 -2.61 7.00 -3.63
CA SER A 26 -3.56 6.84 -2.52
C SER A 26 -3.19 5.66 -1.61
N LEU A 27 -2.73 4.54 -2.19
CA LEU A 27 -2.27 3.37 -1.44
C LEU A 27 -1.02 3.70 -0.61
N ALA A 28 -0.04 4.38 -1.21
CA ALA A 28 1.17 4.83 -0.52
C ALA A 28 0.83 5.75 0.66
N ASP A 29 -0.09 6.70 0.48
CA ASP A 29 -0.55 7.60 1.55
C ASP A 29 -1.21 6.81 2.69
N LYS A 30 -2.02 5.79 2.38
CA LYS A 30 -2.63 4.95 3.41
C LYS A 30 -1.60 4.08 4.15
N LEU A 31 -0.55 3.61 3.47
CA LEU A 31 0.56 2.90 4.13
C LEU A 31 1.33 3.84 5.07
N GLY A 32 1.63 5.07 4.64
CA GLY A 32 2.25 6.08 5.48
C GLY A 32 1.40 6.46 6.69
N ALA A 33 0.08 6.64 6.49
CA ALA A 33 -0.85 6.88 7.59
C ALA A 33 -0.92 5.71 8.57
N LEU A 34 -0.92 4.46 8.06
CA LEU A 34 -0.95 3.26 8.89
C LEU A 34 0.28 3.18 9.82
N ASP A 35 1.47 3.42 9.27
CA ASP A 35 2.72 3.48 10.05
C ASP A 35 2.67 4.61 11.11
N MET A 36 2.32 5.83 10.69
CA MET A 36 2.17 6.97 11.60
C MET A 36 1.19 6.67 12.75
N TYR A 37 0.03 6.06 12.46
CA TYR A 37 -0.92 5.70 13.50
C TYR A 37 -0.36 4.64 14.45
N ASN A 38 0.36 3.62 13.95
CA ASN A 38 1.00 2.62 14.82
C ASN A 38 1.94 3.29 15.83
N GLN A 39 2.83 4.17 15.36
CA GLN A 39 3.78 4.88 16.22
C GLN A 39 3.06 5.76 17.25
N ARG A 40 2.08 6.55 16.80
CA ARG A 40 1.34 7.45 17.70
C ARG A 40 0.51 6.69 18.74
N ILE A 41 -0.16 5.61 18.36
CA ILE A 41 -0.94 4.77 19.29
C ILE A 41 -0.04 4.13 20.35
N GLU A 42 1.17 3.70 19.96
CA GLU A 42 2.14 3.12 20.89
C GLU A 42 2.63 4.17 21.90
N ALA A 43 2.96 5.37 21.43
CA ALA A 43 3.42 6.47 22.30
C ALA A 43 2.30 7.19 23.07
N CYS A 44 1.03 6.99 22.72
CA CYS A 44 -0.10 7.71 23.31
C CYS A 44 -0.37 7.25 24.75
N THR A 45 -0.38 8.22 25.67
CA THR A 45 -0.61 8.00 27.11
C THR A 45 -2.06 8.21 27.54
N ASP A 46 -2.89 8.84 26.69
CA ASP A 46 -4.32 9.04 26.95
C ASP A 46 -5.14 7.87 26.38
N PRO A 47 -5.90 7.13 27.22
CA PRO A 47 -6.61 5.95 26.78
C PRO A 47 -7.79 6.25 25.83
N GLU A 48 -8.43 7.41 25.95
CA GLU A 48 -9.55 7.80 25.09
C GLU A 48 -9.04 8.18 23.70
N LEU A 49 -7.97 8.97 23.63
CA LEU A 49 -7.32 9.31 22.37
C LEU A 49 -6.78 8.05 21.68
N LYS A 50 -6.20 7.11 22.44
CA LYS A 50 -5.72 5.82 21.91
C LYS A 50 -6.84 5.02 21.22
N LEU A 51 -8.05 5.02 21.79
CA LEU A 51 -9.22 4.38 21.20
C LEU A 51 -9.64 5.08 19.88
N VAL A 52 -9.73 6.40 19.89
CA VAL A 52 -10.09 7.20 18.69
C VAL A 52 -9.09 6.96 17.56
N MET A 53 -7.79 6.98 17.86
CA MET A 53 -6.75 6.75 16.84
C MET A 53 -6.71 5.30 16.35
N SER A 54 -6.99 4.34 17.22
CA SER A 54 -7.07 2.92 16.83
C SER A 54 -8.17 2.67 15.79
N SER A 55 -9.32 3.33 15.94
CA SER A 55 -10.39 3.25 14.93
C SER A 55 -9.96 3.77 13.55
N GLN A 56 -9.22 4.89 13.51
CA GLN A 56 -8.70 5.46 12.26
C GLN A 56 -7.65 4.55 11.61
N ARG A 57 -6.77 3.96 12.41
CA ARG A 57 -5.79 2.98 11.95
C ARG A 57 -6.46 1.76 11.32
N ASP A 58 -7.49 1.22 11.97
CA ASP A 58 -8.16 0.00 11.51
C ASP A 58 -8.96 0.28 10.21
N ALA A 59 -9.61 1.44 10.10
CA ALA A 59 -10.21 1.90 8.84
C ALA A 59 -9.16 2.09 7.73
N THR A 60 -7.95 2.53 8.07
CA THR A 60 -6.84 2.68 7.12
C THR A 60 -6.42 1.33 6.54
N ARG A 61 -6.35 0.25 7.34
CA ARG A 61 -6.08 -1.11 6.83
C ARG A 61 -7.11 -1.57 5.80
N LYS A 62 -8.39 -1.26 6.02
CA LYS A 62 -9.45 -1.53 5.05
C LYS A 62 -9.21 -0.79 3.73
N HIS A 63 -8.85 0.50 3.79
CA HIS A 63 -8.57 1.27 2.58
C HIS A 63 -7.33 0.76 1.82
N VAL A 64 -6.27 0.35 2.53
CA VAL A 64 -5.09 -0.30 1.93
C VAL A 64 -5.53 -1.53 1.12
N ALA A 65 -6.32 -2.43 1.72
CA ALA A 65 -6.80 -3.62 1.03
C ALA A 65 -7.67 -3.31 -0.20
N MET A 66 -8.59 -2.33 -0.07
CA MET A 66 -9.48 -1.93 -1.16
C MET A 66 -8.72 -1.32 -2.35
N LEU A 67 -7.74 -0.46 -2.10
CA LEU A 67 -6.92 0.18 -3.14
C LEU A 67 -6.00 -0.83 -3.83
N LEU A 68 -5.35 -1.71 -3.04
CA LEU A 68 -4.52 -2.78 -3.58
C LEU A 68 -5.32 -3.74 -4.47
N GLU A 69 -6.53 -4.12 -4.05
CA GLU A 69 -7.40 -4.98 -4.85
C GLU A 69 -7.85 -4.31 -6.15
N TRP A 70 -8.14 -3.00 -6.13
CA TRP A 70 -8.48 -2.26 -7.35
C TRP A 70 -7.33 -2.27 -8.36
N ALA A 71 -6.09 -2.09 -7.87
CA ALA A 71 -4.88 -2.13 -8.69
C ALA A 71 -4.60 -3.53 -9.23
N ARG A 72 -4.70 -4.58 -8.38
CA ARG A 72 -4.53 -5.98 -8.76
C ARG A 72 -5.42 -6.38 -9.94
N ARG A 73 -6.69 -5.97 -9.94
CA ARG A 73 -7.64 -6.29 -11.02
C ARG A 73 -7.28 -5.67 -12.37
N ARG A 74 -6.34 -4.72 -12.42
CA ARG A 74 -5.98 -3.93 -13.61
C ARG A 74 -4.53 -4.11 -14.05
N ASP A 75 -3.74 -4.86 -13.30
CA ASP A 75 -2.37 -5.21 -13.62
C ASP A 75 -2.18 -6.73 -13.48
N PRO A 76 -2.21 -7.48 -14.60
CA PRO A 76 -2.05 -8.93 -14.57
C PRO A 76 -0.71 -9.40 -14.01
N LYS A 77 0.36 -8.60 -14.12
CA LYS A 77 1.67 -8.93 -13.55
C LYS A 77 1.62 -8.77 -12.03
N LEU A 78 1.05 -7.66 -11.55
CA LEU A 78 0.82 -7.48 -10.12
C LEU A 78 -0.08 -8.58 -9.53
N ASP A 79 -1.12 -9.01 -10.25
CA ASP A 79 -1.96 -10.15 -9.82
C ASP A 79 -1.15 -11.43 -9.62
N LYS A 80 -0.31 -11.78 -10.60
CA LYS A 80 0.57 -12.94 -10.49
C LYS A 80 1.45 -12.86 -9.24
N GLU A 81 2.16 -11.75 -9.07
CA GLU A 81 3.09 -11.58 -7.94
C GLU A 81 2.36 -11.62 -6.59
N LEU A 82 1.17 -11.00 -6.48
CA LEU A 82 0.38 -11.01 -5.24
C LEU A 82 -0.13 -12.41 -4.89
N ARG A 83 -0.52 -13.23 -5.87
CA ARG A 83 -0.92 -14.63 -5.64
C ARG A 83 0.25 -15.51 -5.26
N GLU A 84 1.43 -15.23 -5.80
CA GLU A 84 2.66 -15.91 -5.43
C GLU A 84 3.12 -15.50 -4.02
N ALA A 85 2.89 -14.26 -3.59
CA ALA A 85 3.34 -13.79 -2.28
C ALA A 85 2.38 -14.09 -1.12
N LEU A 86 1.08 -13.84 -1.29
CA LEU A 86 0.14 -13.70 -0.18
C LEU A 86 -0.48 -15.04 0.27
N PHE A 87 -0.83 -15.10 1.56
CA PHE A 87 -1.56 -16.21 2.19
C PHE A 87 -0.84 -17.57 2.15
N LYS A 88 0.49 -17.56 2.11
CA LYS A 88 1.33 -18.74 2.20
C LYS A 88 2.03 -18.83 3.55
N ALA A 89 2.31 -20.05 3.99
CA ALA A 89 3.14 -20.31 5.17
C ALA A 89 4.62 -20.43 4.79
N GLY A 90 5.50 -20.25 5.77
CA GLY A 90 6.94 -20.35 5.59
C GLY A 90 7.63 -19.03 5.23
N PRO A 91 8.96 -19.05 5.00
CA PRO A 91 9.72 -17.83 4.70
C PRO A 91 9.30 -17.21 3.36
N ILE A 92 8.97 -15.92 3.36
CA ILE A 92 8.52 -15.19 2.17
C ILE A 92 9.57 -15.24 1.05
N ALA A 93 10.85 -15.06 1.38
CA ALA A 93 11.95 -15.02 0.43
C ALA A 93 12.28 -16.39 -0.19
N ALA A 94 11.96 -17.50 0.48
CA ALA A 94 12.39 -18.83 0.04
C ALA A 94 11.75 -19.28 -1.28
N GLN A 95 10.63 -18.69 -1.68
CA GLN A 95 9.97 -18.96 -2.97
C GLN A 95 10.51 -18.10 -4.12
N TYR A 96 11.43 -17.19 -3.86
CA TYR A 96 12.04 -16.32 -4.86
C TYR A 96 13.52 -16.69 -5.04
N HIS A 97 13.95 -16.86 -6.29
CA HIS A 97 15.37 -16.98 -6.62
C HIS A 97 15.94 -15.57 -6.73
N TYR A 98 16.73 -15.18 -5.73
CA TYR A 98 17.52 -13.96 -5.80
C TYR A 98 18.84 -14.31 -6.47
N ASP A 99 19.08 -13.79 -7.68
CA ASP A 99 20.39 -13.91 -8.31
C ASP A 99 21.41 -13.16 -7.44
N GLU A 100 22.41 -13.87 -6.92
CA GLU A 100 23.46 -13.32 -6.03
C GLU A 100 24.42 -12.33 -6.73
N ASN A 101 24.12 -11.88 -7.95
CA ASN A 101 24.94 -10.97 -8.76
C ASN A 101 24.35 -9.55 -8.90
N MET A 102 23.48 -9.12 -7.99
CA MET A 102 23.03 -7.71 -7.88
C MET A 102 23.72 -6.97 -6.73
#